data_AF-A0A353S6U4-F1
#
_entry.id   AF-A0A353S6U4-F1
#
_cell.length_a   1.000
_cell.length_b   1.000
_cell.length_c   1.000
_cell.angle_alpha   90.00
_cell.angle_beta   90.00
_cell.angle_gamma   90.00
#
_symmetry.space_group_name_H-M   'P 1'
#
loop_
_entity.id
_entity.type
_entity.pdbx_description
1 polymer ?
#
loop_
_entity_poly.entity_id
_entity_poly.type
_entity_poly.pdbx_seq_one_letter_code
_entity_poly.pdbx_strand_id
1 'polypeptide(L)'
;MRKNIAGVLRAAAMCLLALLIPVLLVIDGIQARKYADLESQVLELEKKQRDLVEQNRQLITDISVLAGSDRIERIAEDQLGLRQAETDEIVRIEMKDGKK
;
A
#
# COMPACT_ATOMS: atom_id res chain seq x y z
N MET A 1 -7.33 14.99 69.00
CA MET A 1 -7.82 14.85 67.61
C MET A 1 -6.71 14.89 66.53
N ARG A 2 -5.76 15.85 66.53
CA ARG A 2 -4.71 15.94 65.47
C ARG A 2 -3.80 14.70 65.29
N LYS A 3 -3.45 13.99 66.38
CA LYS A 3 -2.62 12.77 66.31
C LYS A 3 -3.28 11.60 65.56
N ASN A 4 -4.61 11.46 65.65
CA ASN A 4 -5.34 10.39 64.96
C ASN A 4 -5.43 10.64 63.44
N ILE A 5 -5.58 11.91 63.04
CA ILE A 5 -5.63 12.31 61.63
C ILE A 5 -4.28 12.00 60.94
N ALA A 6 -3.15 12.29 61.59
CA ALA A 6 -1.83 11.98 61.04
C ALA A 6 -1.58 10.47 60.89
N GLY A 7 -2.14 9.64 61.78
CA GLY A 7 -2.08 8.18 61.67
C GLY A 7 -2.88 7.64 60.48
N VAL A 8 -4.11 8.14 60.31
CA VAL A 8 -4.96 7.78 59.15
C VAL A 8 -4.32 8.23 57.83
N LEU A 9 -3.71 9.42 57.80
CA LEU A 9 -3.03 9.92 56.60
C LEU A 9 -1.85 9.04 56.18
N ARG A 10 -1.07 8.55 57.15
CA ARG A 10 0.05 7.63 56.89
C ARG A 10 -0.41 6.27 56.40
N ALA A 11 -1.49 5.73 56.97
CA ALA A 11 -2.09 4.48 56.51
C ALA A 11 -2.62 4.62 55.07
N ALA A 12 -3.32 5.71 54.77
CA ALA A 12 -3.81 6.00 53.43
C ALA A 12 -2.67 6.14 52.41
N ALA A 13 -1.56 6.79 52.79
CA ALA A 13 -0.37 6.90 51.94
C ALA A 13 0.27 5.54 51.64
N MET A 14 0.35 4.64 52.64
CA MET A 14 0.86 3.27 52.46
C MET A 14 -0.05 2.44 51.55
N CYS A 15 -1.36 2.55 51.71
CA CYS A 15 -2.32 1.89 50.81
C CYS A 15 -2.22 2.41 49.37
N LEU A 16 -2.05 3.72 49.18
CA LEU A 16 -1.84 4.34 47.87
C LEU A 16 -0.57 3.82 47.19
N LEU A 17 0.53 3.72 47.95
CA LEU A 17 1.79 3.15 47.46
C LEU A 17 1.65 1.67 47.06
N ALA A 18 0.93 0.88 47.87
CA ALA A 18 0.67 -0.52 47.56
C ALA A 18 -0.21 -0.70 46.31
N LEU A 19 -1.15 0.22 46.08
CA LEU A 19 -2.01 0.24 44.88
C LEU A 19 -1.29 0.74 43.62
N LEU A 20 -0.17 1.45 43.76
CA LEU A 20 0.54 2.02 42.63
C LEU A 20 1.06 0.93 41.68
N ILE A 21 1.60 -0.16 42.24
CA ILE A 21 2.16 -1.29 41.49
C ILE A 21 1.09 -1.98 40.62
N PRO A 22 -0.05 -2.46 41.15
CA PRO A 22 -1.08 -3.08 40.33
C PRO A 22 -1.71 -2.10 39.33
N VAL A 23 -1.84 -0.82 39.67
CA VAL A 23 -2.36 0.20 38.74
C VAL A 23 -1.42 0.39 37.54
N LEU A 24 -0.11 0.49 37.77
CA LEU A 24 0.88 0.60 36.68
C LEU A 24 0.83 -0.63 35.76
N LEU A 25 0.70 -1.82 36.34
CA LEU A 25 0.62 -3.08 35.59
C LEU A 25 -0.64 -3.15 34.69
N VAL A 26 -1.77 -2.64 35.18
CA VAL A 26 -3.01 -2.53 34.38
C VAL A 26 -2.84 -1.51 33.26
N ILE A 27 -2.22 -0.35 33.54
CA ILE A 27 -1.96 0.68 32.53
C ILE A 27 -1.05 0.14 31.42
N ASP A 28 0.01 -0.58 31.77
CA ASP A 28 0.92 -1.19 30.79
C ASP A 28 0.21 -2.22 29.92
N GLY A 29 -0.66 -3.06 30.49
CA GLY A 29 -1.47 -4.01 29.73
C GLY A 29 -2.44 -3.32 28.74
N ILE A 30 -3.05 -2.21 29.13
CA ILE A 30 -3.93 -1.42 28.25
C ILE A 30 -3.12 -0.75 27.14
N GLN A 31 -1.95 -0.18 27.47
CA GLN A 31 -1.06 0.41 26.48
C GLN A 31 -0.61 -0.62 25.47
N ALA A 32 -0.11 -1.79 25.91
CA ALA A 32 0.32 -2.86 25.02
C ALA A 32 -0.77 -3.29 24.03
N ARG A 33 -2.02 -3.41 24.48
CA ARG A 33 -3.16 -3.71 23.59
C ARG A 33 -3.41 -2.62 22.55
N LYS A 34 -3.38 -1.34 22.96
CA LYS A 34 -3.56 -0.22 22.03
C LYS A 34 -2.44 -0.12 21.01
N TYR A 35 -1.19 -0.36 21.44
CA TYR A 35 -0.04 -0.38 20.54
C TYR A 35 -0.12 -1.52 19.54
N ALA A 36 -0.50 -2.73 19.97
CA ALA A 36 -0.66 -3.87 19.07
C ALA A 36 -1.77 -3.65 18.02
N ASP A 37 -2.89 -3.03 18.42
CA ASP A 37 -3.98 -2.70 17.49
C ASP A 37 -3.56 -1.62 16.48
N LEU A 38 -2.84 -0.60 16.94
CA LEU A 38 -2.32 0.46 16.07
C LEU A 38 -1.26 -0.08 15.09
N GLU A 39 -0.38 -0.96 15.55
CA GLU A 39 0.65 -1.60 14.71
C GLU A 39 0.00 -2.45 13.61
N SER A 40 -1.04 -3.21 13.94
CA SER A 40 -1.81 -3.98 12.96
C SER A 40 -2.45 -3.09 11.89
N GLN A 41 -3.01 -1.94 12.29
CA GLN A 41 -3.61 -0.99 11.34
C GLN A 41 -2.57 -0.37 10.41
N VAL A 42 -1.38 -0.03 10.93
CA VAL A 42 -0.27 0.48 10.12
C VAL A 42 0.19 -0.58 9.11
N LEU A 43 0.37 -1.84 9.53
CA LEU A 43 0.76 -2.92 8.63
C LEU A 43 -0.27 -3.18 7.53
N GLU A 44 -1.56 -3.10 7.86
CA GLU A 44 -2.62 -3.23 6.87
C GLU A 44 -2.62 -2.07 5.86
N LEU A 45 -2.40 -0.84 6.33
CA LEU A 45 -2.26 0.35 5.48
C LEU A 45 -1.05 0.25 4.56
N GLU A 46 0.10 -0.17 5.08
CA GLU A 46 1.30 -0.37 4.26
C GLU A 46 1.09 -1.44 3.18
N LYS A 47 0.37 -2.52 3.51
CA LYS A 47 0.03 -3.54 2.52
C LYS A 47 -0.86 -2.96 1.42
N LYS A 48 -1.92 -2.24 1.78
CA LYS A 48 -2.79 -1.54 0.81
C LYS A 48 -2.01 -0.57 -0.06
N GLN A 49 -1.07 0.18 0.52
CA GLN A 49 -0.25 1.11 -0.23
C GLN A 49 0.63 0.39 -1.27
N ARG A 50 1.26 -0.74 -0.91
CA ARG A 50 2.03 -1.55 -1.86
C ARG A 50 1.15 -2.08 -3.00
N ASP A 51 -0.03 -2.61 -2.67
CA ASP A 51 -0.96 -3.14 -3.66
C ASP A 51 -1.45 -2.04 -4.62
N LEU A 52 -1.69 -0.83 -4.12
CA LEU A 52 -2.08 0.32 -4.95
C LEU A 52 -0.95 0.81 -5.86
N VAL A 53 0.30 0.79 -5.38
CA VAL A 53 1.46 1.16 -6.21
C VAL A 53 1.63 0.17 -7.35
N GLU A 54 1.46 -1.12 -7.08
CA GLU A 54 1.57 -2.16 -8.11
C GLU A 54 0.44 -2.05 -9.15
N GLN A 55 -0.80 -1.84 -8.70
CA GLN A 55 -1.94 -1.60 -9.61
C GLN A 55 -1.72 -0.35 -10.48
N ASN A 56 -1.23 0.75 -9.89
CA ASN A 56 -0.92 1.95 -10.66
C ASN A 56 0.17 1.71 -11.70
N ARG A 57 1.21 0.93 -11.37
CA ARG A 57 2.24 0.56 -12.35
C ARG A 57 1.64 -0.18 -13.53
N GLN A 58 0.80 -1.18 -13.26
CA GLN A 58 0.14 -1.95 -14.30
C GLN A 58 -0.75 -1.08 -15.19
N LEU A 59 -1.57 -0.20 -14.59
CA LEU A 59 -2.41 0.74 -15.33
C LEU A 59 -1.58 1.69 -16.21
N ILE A 60 -0.46 2.22 -15.70
CA ILE A 60 0.43 3.09 -16.49
C ILE A 60 1.01 2.32 -17.68
N THR A 61 1.41 1.06 -17.48
CA THR A 61 1.88 0.21 -18.58
C THR A 61 0.80 0.01 -19.64
N ASP A 62 -0.41 -0.35 -19.23
CA ASP A 62 -1.54 -0.57 -20.15
C ASP A 62 -1.89 0.71 -20.93
N ILE A 63 -1.97 1.86 -20.23
CA ILE A 63 -2.19 3.17 -20.84
C ILE A 63 -1.07 3.50 -21.84
N SER A 64 0.20 3.21 -21.49
CA SER A 64 1.34 3.50 -22.37
C SER A 64 1.31 2.65 -23.65
N VAL A 65 0.86 1.40 -23.57
CA VAL A 65 0.66 0.53 -24.73
C VAL A 65 -0.43 1.09 -25.64
N LEU A 66 -1.59 1.43 -25.07
CA LEU A 66 -2.72 2.02 -25.80
C LEU A 66 -2.34 3.36 -26.44
N ALA A 67 -1.79 4.29 -25.66
CA ALA A 67 -1.35 5.59 -26.15
C ALA A 67 -0.24 5.48 -27.20
N GLY A 68 0.62 4.46 -27.08
CA GLY A 68 1.62 4.13 -28.09
C GLY A 68 0.97 3.72 -29.42
N SER A 69 -0.01 2.81 -29.38
CA SER A 69 -0.76 2.35 -30.56
C SER A 69 -1.48 3.51 -31.25
N ASP A 70 -2.27 4.27 -30.51
CA ASP A 70 -3.02 5.41 -31.04
C ASP A 70 -2.08 6.47 -31.64
N ARG A 71 -0.93 6.70 -31.00
CA ARG A 71 0.07 7.63 -31.52
C ARG A 71 0.71 7.12 -32.81
N ILE A 72 1.01 5.83 -32.90
CA ILE A 72 1.57 5.21 -34.11
C ILE A 72 0.57 5.31 -35.25
N GLU A 73 -0.70 5.00 -35.00
CA GLU A 73 -1.78 5.07 -35.99
C GLU A 73 -1.95 6.49 -36.53
N ARG A 74 -1.98 7.49 -35.65
CA ARG A 74 -2.03 8.89 -36.07
C ARG A 74 -0.82 9.33 -36.88
N ILE A 75 0.40 8.91 -36.52
CA ILE A 75 1.58 9.23 -37.33
C ILE A 75 1.52 8.55 -38.71
N ALA A 76 1.06 7.29 -38.74
CA ALA A 76 0.89 6.54 -39.97
C ALA A 76 -0.10 7.23 -40.92
N GLU A 77 -1.27 7.63 -40.43
CA GLU A 77 -2.30 8.30 -41.22
C GLU A 77 -1.91 9.76 -41.55
N ASP A 78 -1.63 10.58 -40.54
CA ASP A 78 -1.50 12.04 -40.71
C ASP A 78 -0.19 12.45 -41.39
N GLN A 79 0.92 11.77 -41.09
CA GLN A 79 2.26 12.19 -41.56
C GLN A 79 2.77 11.34 -42.71
N LEU A 80 2.50 10.04 -42.68
CA LEU A 80 3.01 9.09 -43.67
C LEU A 80 1.97 8.78 -44.76
N GLY A 81 0.71 9.22 -44.60
CA GLY A 81 -0.37 8.95 -45.54
C GLY A 81 -0.66 7.45 -45.71
N LEU A 82 -0.28 6.66 -44.72
CA LEU A 82 -0.48 5.21 -44.70
C LEU A 82 -1.93 4.94 -44.36
N ARG A 83 -2.49 3.92 -45.03
CA ARG A 83 -3.81 3.36 -44.76
C ARG A 83 -3.69 1.87 -44.61
N GLN A 84 -4.69 1.23 -44.00
CA GLN A 84 -4.79 -0.23 -44.06
C GLN A 84 -4.78 -0.69 -45.53
N ALA A 85 -3.94 -1.68 -45.81
CA ALA A 85 -3.81 -2.27 -47.13
C ALA A 85 -5.01 -3.19 -47.40
N GLU A 86 -5.55 -3.11 -48.61
CA GLU A 86 -6.60 -4.02 -49.06
C GLU A 86 -6.00 -5.39 -49.41
N THR A 87 -6.84 -6.42 -49.44
CA THR A 87 -6.38 -7.83 -49.54
C THR A 87 -5.60 -8.10 -50.84
N ASP A 88 -5.91 -7.37 -51.91
CA ASP A 88 -5.25 -7.43 -53.21
C ASP A 88 -3.88 -6.73 -53.25
N GLU A 89 -3.60 -5.85 -52.28
CA GLU A 89 -2.32 -5.13 -52.15
C GLU A 89 -1.27 -5.93 -51.36
N ILE A 90 -1.64 -7.09 -50.77
CA ILE A 90 -0.76 -7.90 -49.92
C ILE A 90 0.01 -8.92 -50.75
N VAL A 91 1.29 -8.64 -51.01
CA VAL A 91 2.21 -9.59 -51.65
C VAL A 91 2.92 -10.45 -50.60
N ARG A 92 2.61 -11.75 -50.57
CA ARG A 92 3.26 -12.73 -49.68
C ARG A 92 4.41 -13.41 -50.39
N ILE A 93 5.64 -13.16 -49.92
CA ILE A 93 6.85 -13.79 -50.44
C ILE A 93 7.25 -14.93 -49.50
N GLU A 94 7.20 -16.17 -50.00
CA GLU A 94 7.75 -17.33 -49.30
C GLU A 94 9.20 -17.55 -49.74
N MET A 95 10.14 -17.40 -48.80
CA MET A 95 11.54 -17.74 -49.06
C MET A 95 11.70 -19.26 -49.00
N LYS A 96 12.07 -19.88 -50.12
CA LYS A 96 12.58 -21.26 -50.11
C LYS A 96 13.95 -21.27 -49.47
N ASP A 97 14.07 -21.92 -48.32
CA ASP A 97 15.36 -22.20 -47.68
C ASP A 97 16.31 -22.85 -48.71
N GLY A 98 17.38 -22.12 -49.02
CA GLY A 98 18.39 -22.54 -49.97
C GLY A 98 19.20 -23.71 -49.43
N LYS A 99 18.77 -24.94 -49.72
CA LYS A 99 19.65 -26.11 -49.70
C LYS A 99 20.42 -26.20 -51.01
N LYS A 100 21.72 -25.88 -50.97
CA LYS A 100 22.83 -26.70 -51.48
C LYS A 100 24.18 -26.06 -51.18
#